data_AF-A0A519UWH6-F1
#
_entry.id   AF-A0A519UWH6-F1
#
_cell.length_a   1.000
_cell.length_b   1.000
_cell.length_c   1.000
_cell.angle_alpha   90.00
_cell.angle_beta   90.00
_cell.angle_gamma   90.00
#
_symmetry.space_group_name_H-M   'P 1'
#
loop_
_entity.id
_entity.type
_entity.pdbx_description
1 polymer ?
#
loop_
_entity_poly.entity_id
_entity_poly.type
_entity_poly.pdbx_seq_one_letter_code
_entity_poly.pdbx_strand_id
1 'polypeptide(L)'
;AVIQERLINTDGTFPATGRSLIYRGAAFHHLADMAWRKALPKQLSPEQVRGALTAVIKKTLESPTTYKDGWLTIGLYGSQPEIGDFYNNQGSPYLATAIFLPLGLPDSDPFWANPPAKWSAQKVWSGEDFKKDHAEEIK
;
A
#
# COMPACT_ATOMS: atom_id res chain seq x y z
N ALA A 1 4.17 -10.46 -2.08
CA ALA A 1 4.83 -9.16 -1.77
C ALA A 1 5.33 -8.42 -3.02
N VAL A 2 6.22 -8.98 -3.86
CA VAL A 2 6.80 -8.29 -5.04
C VAL A 2 5.75 -7.68 -5.96
N ILE A 3 4.73 -8.47 -6.34
CA ILE A 3 3.65 -7.97 -7.21
C ILE A 3 2.91 -6.79 -6.55
N GLN A 4 2.59 -6.88 -5.26
CA GLN A 4 1.93 -5.77 -4.56
C GLN A 4 2.79 -4.50 -4.56
N GLU A 5 4.09 -4.58 -4.26
CA GLU A 5 4.93 -3.38 -4.30
C GLU A 5 4.98 -2.75 -5.71
N ARG A 6 5.05 -3.57 -6.76
CA ARG A 6 5.09 -3.10 -8.15
C ARG A 6 3.78 -2.50 -8.66
N LEU A 7 2.65 -2.77 -8.01
CA LEU A 7 1.37 -2.13 -8.34
C LEU A 7 1.29 -0.68 -7.84
N ILE A 8 2.21 -0.25 -6.96
CA ILE A 8 2.24 1.09 -6.39
C ILE A 8 2.95 2.04 -7.36
N ASN A 9 2.20 2.96 -7.96
CA ASN A 9 2.74 4.02 -8.82
C ASN A 9 3.63 4.99 -8.03
N THR A 10 4.32 5.87 -8.75
CA THR A 10 5.27 6.84 -8.17
C THR A 10 4.65 7.81 -7.14
N ASP A 11 3.34 8.01 -7.20
CA ASP A 11 2.57 8.89 -6.34
C ASP A 11 1.70 8.14 -5.29
N GLY A 12 1.84 6.81 -5.22
CA GLY A 12 1.04 5.98 -4.31
C GLY A 12 -0.33 5.57 -4.84
N THR A 13 -0.71 5.98 -6.06
CA THR A 13 -1.88 5.40 -6.73
C THR A 13 -1.61 3.95 -7.13
N PHE A 14 -2.67 3.22 -7.40
CA PHE A 14 -2.62 1.84 -7.87
C PHE A 14 -3.88 1.57 -8.71
N PRO A 15 -3.91 0.50 -9.53
CA PRO A 15 -5.07 0.18 -10.35
C PRO A 15 -6.35 0.06 -9.51
N ALA A 16 -7.36 0.88 -9.82
CA ALA A 16 -8.65 0.88 -9.13
C ALA A 16 -9.55 -0.25 -9.65
N THR A 17 -9.17 -1.49 -9.39
CA THR A 17 -9.90 -2.68 -9.84
C THR A 17 -10.27 -3.61 -8.69
N GLY A 18 -11.39 -4.32 -8.85
CA GLY A 18 -11.89 -5.30 -7.89
C GLY A 18 -12.97 -4.77 -6.93
N ARG A 19 -13.58 -5.69 -6.19
CA ARG A 19 -14.76 -5.49 -5.34
C ARG A 19 -14.48 -4.97 -3.91
N SER A 20 -13.27 -4.47 -3.66
CA SER A 20 -12.79 -4.15 -2.31
C SER A 20 -12.13 -2.77 -2.23
N LEU A 21 -12.40 -1.90 -3.20
CA LEU A 21 -11.72 -0.60 -3.34
C LEU A 21 -11.97 0.32 -2.15
N ILE A 22 -13.13 0.20 -1.50
CA ILE A 22 -13.48 1.02 -0.34
C ILE A 22 -12.60 0.74 0.89
N TYR A 23 -11.84 -0.35 0.89
CA TYR A 23 -10.87 -0.66 1.95
C TYR A 23 -9.54 0.07 1.76
N ARG A 24 -9.41 0.93 0.74
CA ARG A 24 -8.29 1.87 0.56
C ARG A 24 -6.93 1.17 0.61
N GLY A 25 -6.07 1.54 1.55
CA GLY A 25 -4.74 0.96 1.74
C GLY A 25 -4.73 -0.54 2.05
N ALA A 26 -5.87 -1.15 2.43
CA ALA A 26 -5.95 -2.59 2.70
C ALA A 26 -5.59 -3.46 1.48
N ALA A 27 -5.67 -2.91 0.26
CA ALA A 27 -5.18 -3.58 -0.94
C ALA A 27 -3.72 -4.07 -0.81
N PHE A 28 -2.93 -3.42 0.06
CA PHE A 28 -1.52 -3.74 0.33
C PHE A 28 -1.30 -4.40 1.70
N HIS A 29 -2.33 -4.98 2.31
CA HIS A 29 -2.19 -5.65 3.61
C HIS A 29 -1.11 -6.72 3.61
N HIS A 30 -0.98 -7.49 2.51
CA HIS A 30 -0.01 -8.59 2.44
C HIS A 30 1.42 -8.06 2.33
N LEU A 31 1.67 -6.96 1.59
CA LEU A 31 2.96 -6.30 1.58
C LEU A 31 3.34 -5.75 2.97
N ALA A 32 2.37 -5.13 3.66
CA ALA A 32 2.52 -4.62 5.02
C ALA A 32 2.80 -5.75 6.03
N ASP A 33 2.06 -6.86 5.98
CA ASP A 33 2.26 -8.05 6.81
C ASP A 33 3.64 -8.69 6.58
N MET A 34 4.06 -8.81 5.32
CA MET A 34 5.38 -9.36 4.98
C MET A 34 6.53 -8.50 5.49
N ALA A 35 6.37 -7.17 5.48
CA ALA A 35 7.33 -6.26 6.10
C ALA A 35 7.36 -6.44 7.63
N TRP A 36 6.19 -6.46 8.27
CA TRP A 36 6.07 -6.64 9.73
C TRP A 36 6.64 -7.97 10.22
N ARG A 37 6.37 -9.07 9.51
CA ARG A 37 6.89 -10.42 9.82
C ARG A 37 8.36 -10.63 9.45
N LYS A 38 9.02 -9.60 8.89
CA LYS A 38 10.40 -9.68 8.36
C LYS A 38 10.56 -10.80 7.31
N ALA A 39 9.52 -11.00 6.50
CA ALA A 39 9.43 -12.08 5.51
C ALA A 39 9.54 -11.55 4.06
N LEU A 40 9.98 -10.31 3.86
CA LEU A 40 10.11 -9.73 2.51
C LEU A 40 11.04 -10.58 1.62
N PRO A 41 10.66 -10.82 0.36
CA PRO A 41 11.56 -11.41 -0.63
C PRO A 41 12.83 -10.57 -0.81
N LYS A 42 13.95 -11.20 -1.15
CA LYS A 42 15.27 -10.54 -1.28
C LYS A 42 15.30 -9.35 -2.26
N GLN A 43 14.36 -9.31 -3.19
CA GLN A 43 14.19 -8.23 -4.16
C GLN A 43 13.66 -6.93 -3.52
N LEU A 44 12.98 -7.03 -2.37
CA LEU A 44 12.39 -5.93 -1.65
C LEU A 44 13.17 -5.67 -0.36
N SER A 45 13.64 -4.45 -0.20
CA SER A 45 14.23 -3.97 1.05
C SER A 45 13.16 -3.34 1.95
N PRO A 46 13.31 -3.39 3.28
CA PRO A 46 12.32 -2.80 4.19
C PRO A 46 12.06 -1.31 3.94
N GLU A 47 13.12 -0.52 3.73
CA GLU A 47 13.00 0.94 3.58
C GLU A 47 12.36 1.40 2.27
N GLN A 48 12.48 0.63 1.18
CA GLN A 48 11.74 0.92 -0.05
C GLN A 48 10.24 0.59 0.11
N VAL A 49 9.92 -0.51 0.81
CA VAL A 49 8.52 -0.88 1.12
C VAL A 49 7.89 0.15 2.04
N ARG A 50 8.61 0.69 3.03
CA ARG A 50 8.16 1.83 3.85
C ARG A 50 7.75 3.00 2.96
N GLY A 51 8.59 3.38 2.00
CA GLY A 51 8.32 4.48 1.08
C GLY A 51 7.05 4.24 0.26
N ALA A 52 6.92 3.07 -0.34
CA ALA A 52 5.78 2.69 -1.16
C ALA A 52 4.47 2.66 -0.36
N LEU A 53 4.44 1.99 0.80
CA LEU A 53 3.27 1.95 1.68
C LEU A 53 2.89 3.35 2.19
N THR A 54 3.87 4.19 2.52
CA THR A 54 3.61 5.59 2.93
C THR A 54 2.94 6.37 1.82
N ALA A 55 3.35 6.19 0.57
CA ALA A 55 2.73 6.84 -0.58
C ALA A 55 1.26 6.42 -0.73
N VAL A 56 0.96 5.12 -0.61
CA VAL A 56 -0.42 4.60 -0.64
C VAL A 56 -1.26 5.17 0.51
N ILE A 57 -0.72 5.19 1.73
CA ILE A 57 -1.40 5.75 2.91
C ILE A 57 -1.76 7.21 2.65
N LYS A 58 -0.81 8.03 2.20
CA LYS A 58 -1.05 9.43 1.87
C LYS A 58 -2.12 9.55 0.79
N LYS A 59 -1.91 8.89 -0.35
CA LYS A 59 -2.82 8.95 -1.50
C LYS A 59 -4.25 8.59 -1.13
N THR A 60 -4.44 7.52 -0.36
CA THR A 60 -5.78 7.03 -0.02
C THR A 60 -6.45 7.78 1.13
N LEU A 61 -5.72 8.65 1.84
CA LEU A 61 -6.25 9.44 2.96
C LEU A 61 -6.28 10.96 2.73
N GLU A 62 -5.60 11.47 1.70
CA GLU A 62 -5.41 12.91 1.49
C GLU A 62 -6.61 13.66 0.87
N SER A 63 -7.54 12.95 0.22
CA SER A 63 -8.69 13.62 -0.42
C SER A 63 -9.52 14.41 0.61
N PRO A 64 -9.94 15.66 0.32
CA PRO A 64 -10.75 16.48 1.24
C PRO A 64 -12.06 15.82 1.68
N THR A 65 -12.57 14.85 0.91
CA THR A 65 -13.81 14.13 1.19
C THR A 65 -13.57 12.73 1.78
N THR A 66 -12.33 12.39 2.15
CA THR A 66 -12.02 11.12 2.82
C THR A 66 -12.66 11.04 4.20
N TYR A 67 -12.76 12.17 4.89
CA TYR A 67 -13.34 12.22 6.22
C TYR A 67 -14.62 13.05 6.21
N LYS A 68 -15.65 12.53 6.88
CA LYS A 68 -16.87 13.26 7.20
C LYS A 68 -17.12 13.08 8.69
N ASP A 69 -17.17 14.20 9.42
CA ASP A 69 -17.36 14.21 10.88
C ASP A 69 -16.32 13.36 11.64
N GLY A 70 -15.07 13.33 11.13
CA GLY A 70 -13.97 12.54 11.69
C GLY A 70 -13.94 11.07 11.27
N TRP A 71 -14.94 10.58 10.52
CA TRP A 71 -15.01 9.20 10.07
C TRP A 71 -14.63 9.03 8.61
N LEU A 72 -14.02 7.90 8.26
CA LEU A 72 -13.75 7.55 6.86
C LEU A 72 -15.05 7.48 6.07
N THR A 73 -15.06 8.01 4.84
CA THR A 73 -16.17 7.86 3.89
C THR A 73 -16.02 6.58 3.07
N ILE A 74 -17.13 6.07 2.53
CA ILE A 74 -17.11 4.97 1.56
C ILE A 74 -16.49 5.48 0.25
N GLY A 75 -15.36 4.90 -0.14
CA GLY A 75 -14.64 5.24 -1.37
C GLY A 75 -13.16 4.88 -1.30
N LEU A 76 -12.45 5.05 -2.42
CA LEU A 76 -11.00 4.81 -2.52
C LEU A 76 -10.20 6.11 -2.34
N TYR A 77 -10.58 7.15 -3.09
CA TYR A 77 -10.00 8.50 -3.02
C TYR A 77 -11.11 9.51 -2.70
N GLY A 78 -11.38 9.68 -1.41
CA GLY A 78 -12.49 10.49 -0.94
C GLY A 78 -13.82 9.73 -0.89
N SER A 79 -14.93 10.47 -0.92
CA SER A 79 -16.29 9.93 -0.90
C SER A 79 -16.71 9.48 -2.32
N GLN A 80 -16.85 8.17 -2.51
CA GLN A 80 -17.23 7.51 -3.76
C GLN A 80 -18.20 6.35 -3.43
N PRO A 81 -19.47 6.63 -3.05
CA PRO A 81 -20.37 5.59 -2.54
C PRO A 81 -20.69 4.48 -3.56
N GLU A 82 -20.72 4.81 -4.86
CA GLU A 82 -21.08 3.87 -5.94
C GLU A 82 -20.10 2.72 -6.14
N ILE A 83 -18.88 2.80 -5.60
CA ILE A 83 -17.90 1.69 -5.65
C ILE A 83 -18.01 0.74 -4.45
N GLY A 84 -18.94 1.01 -3.52
CA GLY A 84 -19.26 0.11 -2.42
C GLY A 84 -20.22 -1.00 -2.84
N ASP A 85 -20.09 -2.16 -2.21
CA ASP A 85 -21.07 -3.23 -2.30
C ASP A 85 -22.25 -2.97 -1.33
N PHE A 86 -23.41 -3.59 -1.60
CA PHE A 86 -24.65 -3.43 -0.82
C PHE A 86 -24.53 -3.75 0.69
N TYR A 87 -23.52 -4.54 1.09
CA TYR A 87 -23.28 -4.92 2.48
C TYR A 87 -22.28 -4.01 3.19
N ASN A 88 -21.69 -3.04 2.49
CA ASN A 88 -20.75 -2.12 3.10
C ASN A 88 -21.47 -1.10 3.99
N ASN A 89 -20.86 -0.84 5.14
CA ASN A 89 -21.34 0.07 6.17
C ASN A 89 -20.19 0.97 6.64
N GLN A 90 -20.44 1.83 7.64
CA GLN A 90 -19.42 2.77 8.09
C GLN A 90 -18.15 2.13 8.70
N GLY A 91 -18.24 0.90 9.18
CA GLY A 91 -17.07 0.16 9.66
C GLY A 91 -16.23 -0.43 8.53
N SER A 92 -16.80 -0.61 7.35
CA SER A 92 -16.15 -1.31 6.24
C SER A 92 -14.85 -0.63 5.77
N PRO A 93 -14.79 0.71 5.58
CA PRO A 93 -13.55 1.38 5.16
C PRO A 93 -12.38 1.23 6.15
N TYR A 94 -12.65 0.89 7.42
CA TYR A 94 -11.60 0.76 8.43
C TYR A 94 -10.72 -0.47 8.26
N LEU A 95 -11.07 -1.41 7.36
CA LEU A 95 -10.09 -2.42 6.92
C LEU A 95 -8.82 -1.79 6.34
N ALA A 96 -8.88 -0.52 5.91
CA ALA A 96 -7.72 0.29 5.55
C ALA A 96 -6.60 0.26 6.58
N THR A 97 -6.89 0.04 7.88
CA THR A 97 -5.86 0.03 8.92
C THR A 97 -4.90 -1.16 8.82
N ALA A 98 -5.24 -2.20 8.05
CA ALA A 98 -4.36 -3.34 7.83
C ALA A 98 -3.03 -2.96 7.14
N ILE A 99 -2.96 -1.80 6.48
CA ILE A 99 -1.70 -1.28 5.93
C ILE A 99 -0.70 -0.85 7.01
N PHE A 100 -1.16 -0.57 8.23
CA PHE A 100 -0.32 -0.09 9.34
C PHE A 100 0.36 -1.20 10.15
N LEU A 101 0.31 -2.47 9.72
CA LEU A 101 1.00 -3.58 10.39
C LEU A 101 2.48 -3.29 10.73
N PRO A 102 3.28 -2.62 9.87
CA PRO A 102 4.68 -2.28 10.19
C PRO A 102 4.86 -1.37 11.41
N LEU A 103 3.82 -0.67 11.90
CA LEU A 103 3.90 0.09 13.16
C LEU A 103 4.21 -0.80 14.38
N GLY A 104 4.07 -2.12 14.26
CA GLY A 104 4.51 -3.07 15.28
C GLY A 104 6.02 -3.35 15.29
N LEU A 105 6.81 -2.77 14.38
CA LEU A 105 8.27 -2.89 14.37
C LEU A 105 8.93 -1.87 15.31
N PRO A 106 10.05 -2.22 15.97
CA PRO A 106 10.81 -1.26 16.80
C PRO A 106 11.43 -0.17 15.93
N ASP A 107 11.64 1.02 16.49
CA ASP A 107 12.25 2.18 15.82
C ASP A 107 13.63 1.90 15.21
N SER A 108 14.39 0.98 15.81
CA SER A 108 15.68 0.51 15.32
C SER A 108 15.61 -0.48 14.15
N ASP A 109 14.41 -0.93 13.75
CA ASP A 109 14.26 -1.86 12.63
C ASP A 109 14.69 -1.19 11.32
N PRO A 110 15.39 -1.89 10.39
CA PRO A 110 15.77 -1.34 9.09
C PRO A 110 14.61 -0.69 8.32
N PHE A 111 13.37 -1.17 8.50
CA PHE A 111 12.19 -0.54 7.92
C PHE A 111 12.09 0.95 8.28
N TRP A 112 12.40 1.32 9.53
CA TRP A 112 12.34 2.68 10.05
C TRP A 112 13.70 3.38 10.05
N ALA A 113 14.77 2.69 10.44
CA ALA A 113 16.08 3.28 10.68
C ALA A 113 16.89 3.58 9.40
N ASN A 114 16.70 2.78 8.33
CA ASN A 114 17.46 2.99 7.09
C ASN A 114 16.99 4.25 6.35
N PRO A 115 17.90 4.89 5.57
CA PRO A 115 17.54 6.02 4.72
C PRO A 115 16.45 5.62 3.70
N PRO A 116 15.59 6.56 3.25
CA PRO A 116 14.60 6.28 2.21
C PRO A 116 15.24 5.72 0.94
N ALA A 117 14.62 4.69 0.37
CA ALA A 117 15.02 4.12 -0.91
C ALA A 117 13.85 4.20 -1.90
N LYS A 118 14.15 4.41 -3.18
CA LYS A 118 13.16 4.37 -4.25
C LYS A 118 12.55 2.97 -4.37
N TRP A 119 11.24 2.91 -4.52
CA TRP A 119 10.53 1.67 -4.83
C TRP A 119 10.45 1.46 -6.35
N SER A 120 9.94 0.32 -6.80
CA SER A 120 10.04 -0.16 -8.18
C SER A 120 9.56 0.86 -9.21
N ALA A 121 8.36 1.42 -9.04
CA ALA A 121 7.83 2.41 -9.96
C ALA A 121 8.72 3.66 -10.04
N GLN A 122 9.24 4.15 -8.92
CA GLN A 122 10.12 5.31 -8.94
C GLN A 122 11.43 5.04 -9.67
N LYS A 123 12.03 3.86 -9.48
CA LYS A 123 13.24 3.46 -10.21
C LYS A 123 13.01 3.42 -11.71
N VAL A 124 11.97 2.71 -12.14
CA VAL A 124 11.59 2.55 -13.55
C VAL A 124 11.29 3.90 -14.19
N TRP A 125 10.43 4.71 -13.58
CA TRP A 125 9.99 5.99 -14.15
C TRP A 125 11.03 7.12 -14.02
N SER A 126 12.12 6.91 -13.27
CA SER A 126 13.29 7.80 -13.29
C SER A 126 14.43 7.30 -14.19
N GLY A 127 14.22 6.21 -14.95
CA GLY A 127 15.23 5.66 -15.87
C GLY A 127 16.41 4.98 -15.19
N GLU A 128 16.28 4.57 -13.93
CA GLU A 128 17.30 3.77 -13.25
C GLU A 128 17.29 2.32 -13.76
N ASP A 129 18.44 1.65 -13.65
CA ASP A 129 18.53 0.23 -13.97
C ASP A 129 17.59 -0.59 -13.08
N PHE A 130 16.78 -1.44 -13.70
CA PHE A 130 15.77 -2.24 -13.01
C PHE A 130 15.75 -3.65 -13.57
N LYS A 131 15.98 -4.63 -12.70
CA LYS A 131 16.04 -6.04 -13.11
C LYS A 131 14.69 -6.50 -13.66
N LYS A 132 14.73 -7.17 -14.81
CA LYS A 132 13.55 -7.78 -15.43
C LYS A 132 12.86 -8.75 -14.49
N ASP A 133 11.56 -8.89 -14.67
CA ASP A 133 10.82 -9.95 -13.99
C ASP A 133 11.16 -11.31 -14.57
N HIS A 134 10.95 -12.35 -13.78
CA HIS A 134 11.11 -13.73 -14.20
C HIS A 134 9.85 -14.52 -13.86
N ALA A 135 9.49 -15.48 -14.70
CA ALA A 135 8.48 -16.45 -14.34
C ALA A 135 9.01 -17.27 -13.14
N GLU A 136 8.25 -17.28 -12.06
CA GLU A 136 8.48 -18.23 -10.96
C GLU A 136 7.75 -19.52 -11.32
N GLU A 137 8.46 -20.64 -11.44
CA GLU A 137 7.81 -21.94 -11.53
C GLU A 137 7.14 -22.26 -10.19
N ILE A 138 5.88 -22.68 -10.24
CA ILE A 138 5.19 -23.18 -9.05
C ILE A 138 5.90 -24.48 -8.65
N LYS A 139 6.69 -24.43 -7.58
CA LYS A 139 7.31 -25.61 -6.96
C LYS A 139 6.31 -26.33 -6.07
#